data_AF-A0A7S0B6A9-F1
#
_entry.id   AF-A0A7S0B6A9-F1
#
_cell.length_a   1.000
_cell.length_b   1.000
_cell.length_c   1.000
_cell.angle_alpha   90.00
_cell.angle_beta   90.00
_cell.angle_gamma   90.00
#
_symmetry.space_group_name_H-M   'P 1'
#
loop_
_entity.id
_entity.type
_entity.pdbx_description
1 polymer ?
#
loop_
_entity_poly.entity_id
_entity_poly.type
_entity_poly.pdbx_seq_one_letter_code
_entity_poly.pdbx_strand_id
1 'polypeptide(L)'
;ELTLPQLRTIVSMVYASKAQHDNRCEEMHEPLETMEQHLYSFLGKRYGLKSAVEEWARAIFRAIEREAPRECDIAVFGKILQNRLAESFAPVQDTLCKTVNKLLRENLQQKHPQSMPAEIEAMMRQWTRSVVPLPECESVIRYMYNEADSTRVLQRLHEVWSLPPGKDDGRSAGMESVRYRDLVQILVTFQVQLTEEFLAEFVQVFREVDTDDDGIVSGSQLEDLLLLLEEAEDLDASAAAALEEARAAAQQTIQGRKTATFSECVEIFTGMLGVRAGVLTSQPEVSLD
;
A
#
# COMPACT_ATOMS: atom_id res chain seq x y z
N GLU A 1 5.56 26.93 2.98
CA GLU A 1 4.76 25.69 2.83
C GLU A 1 5.40 24.79 1.80
N LEU A 2 5.33 23.47 1.98
CA LEU A 2 5.90 22.51 1.01
C LEU A 2 4.94 22.32 -0.17
N THR A 3 5.47 22.40 -1.39
CA THR A 3 4.73 22.06 -2.60
C THR A 3 4.66 20.54 -2.79
N LEU A 4 3.70 20.04 -3.56
CA LEU A 4 3.59 18.61 -3.87
C LEU A 4 4.89 18.01 -4.46
N PRO A 5 5.58 18.66 -5.44
CA PRO A 5 6.87 18.16 -5.92
C PRO A 5 7.93 18.07 -4.82
N GLN A 6 8.01 19.07 -3.94
CA GLN A 6 8.94 19.06 -2.81
C GLN A 6 8.62 17.92 -1.83
N LEU A 7 7.33 17.73 -1.51
CA LEU A 7 6.87 16.65 -0.66
C LEU A 7 7.26 15.29 -1.25
N ARG A 8 6.99 15.05 -2.54
CA ARG A 8 7.39 13.81 -3.24
C ARG A 8 8.89 13.55 -3.20
N THR A 9 9.70 14.59 -3.41
CA THR A 9 11.15 14.46 -3.28
C THR A 9 11.53 14.05 -1.86
N ILE A 10 10.95 14.67 -0.83
CA ILE A 10 11.22 14.31 0.57
C ILE A 10 10.82 12.87 0.84
N VAL A 11 9.60 12.46 0.46
CA VAL A 11 9.09 11.08 0.63
C VAL A 11 10.05 10.07 0.00
N SER A 12 10.46 10.29 -1.24
CA SER A 12 11.41 9.42 -1.94
C SER A 12 12.77 9.35 -1.24
N MET A 13 13.29 10.48 -0.74
CA MET A 13 14.54 10.50 0.03
C MET A 13 14.43 9.76 1.36
N VAL A 14 13.28 9.86 2.04
CA VAL A 14 13.04 9.17 3.32
C VAL A 14 12.99 7.65 3.09
N TYR A 15 12.24 7.15 2.11
CA TYR A 15 12.24 5.73 1.77
C TYR A 15 13.64 5.20 1.41
N ALA A 16 14.39 5.94 0.59
CA ALA A 16 15.75 5.54 0.21
C ALA A 16 16.71 5.51 1.42
N SER A 17 16.58 6.48 2.33
CA SER A 17 17.33 6.53 3.58
C SER A 17 16.94 5.39 4.53
N LYS A 18 15.64 5.06 4.62
CA LYS A 18 15.11 3.98 5.46
C LYS A 18 15.63 2.63 5.00
N ALA A 19 15.54 2.32 3.71
CA ALA A 19 16.07 1.07 3.16
C ALA A 19 17.58 0.89 3.46
N GLN A 20 18.38 1.97 3.36
CA GLN A 20 19.80 1.92 3.72
C GLN A 20 20.04 1.79 5.24
N HIS A 21 19.11 2.27 6.06
CA HIS A 21 19.17 2.12 7.50
C HIS A 21 18.85 0.70 7.91
N ASP A 22 17.76 0.14 7.40
CA ASP A 22 17.28 -1.20 7.73
C ASP A 22 18.30 -2.27 7.35
N ASN A 23 18.89 -2.18 6.16
CA ASN A 23 19.97 -3.09 5.76
C ASN A 23 21.16 -3.07 6.75
N ARG A 24 21.50 -1.89 7.28
CA ARG A 24 22.59 -1.77 8.27
C ARG A 24 22.17 -2.32 9.62
N CYS A 25 20.93 -2.11 10.04
CA CYS A 25 20.41 -2.68 11.28
C CYS A 25 20.37 -4.21 11.20
N GLU A 26 19.97 -4.76 10.05
CA GLU A 26 19.98 -6.20 9.80
C GLU A 26 21.42 -6.77 9.87
N GLU A 27 22.38 -6.15 9.19
CA GLU A 27 23.80 -6.54 9.25
C GLU A 27 24.35 -6.51 10.68
N MET A 28 23.99 -5.49 11.45
CA MET A 28 24.48 -5.26 12.82
C MET A 28 23.63 -5.93 13.90
N HIS A 29 22.54 -6.60 13.53
CA HIS A 29 21.55 -7.18 14.45
C HIS A 29 20.98 -6.14 15.44
N GLU A 30 20.77 -4.92 14.97
CA GLU A 30 20.15 -3.82 15.70
C GLU A 30 18.63 -3.77 15.44
N PRO A 31 17.82 -3.28 16.39
CA PRO A 31 16.38 -3.14 16.19
C PRO A 31 16.08 -2.12 15.09
N LEU A 32 15.04 -2.42 14.31
CA LEU A 32 14.50 -1.47 13.32
C LEU A 32 13.75 -0.33 14.01
N GLU A 33 13.66 0.80 13.32
CA GLU A 33 12.82 1.93 13.71
C GLU A 33 11.60 2.02 12.78
N THR A 34 10.49 2.58 13.27
CA THR A 34 9.30 2.82 12.41
C THR A 34 9.61 3.88 11.35
N MET A 35 8.80 3.95 10.29
CA MET A 35 8.93 5.02 9.30
C MET A 35 8.86 6.43 9.91
N GLU A 36 8.03 6.64 10.95
CA GLU A 36 7.94 7.93 11.65
C GLU A 36 9.22 8.23 12.44
N GLN A 37 9.72 7.28 13.23
CA GLN A 37 10.98 7.44 13.94
C GLN A 37 12.13 7.72 12.97
N HIS A 38 12.18 6.99 11.84
CA HIS A 38 13.17 7.24 10.79
C HIS A 38 13.05 8.63 10.18
N LEU A 39 11.83 9.14 9.98
CA LEU A 39 11.61 10.50 9.48
C LEU A 39 12.29 11.51 10.41
N TYR A 40 12.11 11.39 11.72
CA TYR A 40 12.79 12.26 12.69
C TYR A 40 14.31 12.06 12.69
N SER A 41 14.80 10.82 12.64
CA SER A 41 16.22 10.49 12.50
C SER A 41 16.84 11.10 11.23
N PHE A 42 16.14 11.03 10.10
CA PHE A 42 16.54 11.61 8.82
C PHE A 42 16.61 13.14 8.87
N LEU A 43 15.58 13.78 9.41
CA LEU A 43 15.54 15.24 9.59
C LEU A 43 16.63 15.70 10.57
N GLY A 44 16.87 14.94 11.64
CA GLY A 44 17.93 15.19 12.62
C GLY A 44 19.32 15.18 11.98
N LYS A 45 19.63 14.16 11.17
CA LYS A 45 20.89 14.08 10.42
C LYS A 45 21.06 15.23 9.42
N ARG A 46 19.95 15.69 8.82
CA ARG A 46 19.98 16.75 7.78
C ARG A 46 20.10 18.16 8.35
N TYR A 47 19.44 18.46 9.47
CA TYR A 47 19.31 19.82 9.99
C TYR A 47 20.01 20.06 11.33
N GLY A 48 20.25 19.01 12.12
CA GLY A 48 20.97 19.04 13.41
C GLY A 48 20.25 19.75 14.58
N LEU A 49 19.46 20.79 14.31
CA LEU A 49 18.73 21.56 15.32
C LEU A 49 17.33 20.98 15.57
N LYS A 50 17.01 20.67 16.84
CA LYS A 50 15.70 20.12 17.23
C LYS A 50 14.52 20.98 16.77
N SER A 51 14.62 22.30 16.89
CA SER A 51 13.58 23.24 16.45
C SER A 51 13.34 23.19 14.94
N ALA A 52 14.41 23.00 14.15
CA ALA A 52 14.29 22.87 12.69
C ALA A 52 13.65 21.52 12.33
N VAL A 53 14.05 20.44 13.01
CA VAL A 53 13.43 19.11 12.83
C VAL A 53 11.92 19.18 13.06
N GLU A 54 11.48 19.78 14.17
CA GLU A 54 10.06 19.93 14.51
C GLU A 54 9.30 20.81 13.50
N GLU A 55 9.93 21.87 12.97
CA GLU A 55 9.33 22.72 11.94
C GLU A 55 9.15 21.98 10.62
N TRP A 56 10.16 21.23 10.19
CA TRP A 56 10.11 20.41 8.98
C TRP A 56 9.11 19.27 9.10
N ALA A 57 9.09 18.55 10.24
CA ALA A 57 8.10 17.51 10.49
C ALA A 57 6.68 18.07 10.40
N ARG A 58 6.38 19.19 11.08
CA ARG A 58 5.09 19.87 11.00
C ARG A 58 4.73 20.29 9.57
N ALA A 59 5.69 20.80 8.80
CA ALA A 59 5.47 21.19 7.41
C ALA A 59 5.15 19.97 6.52
N ILE A 60 5.80 18.84 6.76
CA ILE A 60 5.55 17.57 6.04
C ILE A 60 4.16 17.05 6.38
N PHE A 61 3.79 16.92 7.66
CA PHE A 61 2.47 16.41 8.05
C PHE A 61 1.33 17.26 7.48
N ARG A 62 1.44 18.60 7.55
CA ARG A 62 0.44 19.50 6.93
C ARG A 62 0.35 19.34 5.41
N ALA A 63 1.47 19.09 4.75
CA ALA A 63 1.48 18.85 3.32
C ALA A 63 0.85 17.49 2.99
N ILE A 64 1.09 16.45 3.79
CA ILE A 64 0.43 15.15 3.66
C ILE A 64 -1.07 15.30 3.82
N GLU A 65 -1.56 15.94 4.89
CA GLU A 65 -2.99 16.17 5.12
C GLU A 65 -3.68 16.88 3.95
N ARG A 66 -2.98 17.84 3.33
CA ARG A 66 -3.50 18.60 2.20
C ARG A 66 -3.53 17.81 0.90
N GLU A 67 -2.50 17.04 0.61
CA GLU A 67 -2.32 16.37 -0.70
C GLU A 67 -2.87 14.92 -0.71
N ALA A 68 -2.88 14.21 0.43
CA ALA A 68 -3.33 12.82 0.53
C ALA A 68 -4.74 12.54 -0.03
N PRO A 69 -5.75 13.42 0.11
CA PRO A 69 -7.05 13.19 -0.50
C PRO A 69 -7.04 13.11 -2.03
N ARG A 70 -5.97 13.57 -2.69
CA ARG A 70 -5.86 13.69 -4.15
C ARG A 70 -4.74 12.87 -4.75
N GLU A 71 -3.70 12.55 -3.98
CA GLU A 71 -2.48 11.89 -4.43
C GLU A 71 -2.26 10.61 -3.60
N CYS A 72 -2.44 9.43 -4.21
CA CYS A 72 -2.44 8.15 -3.49
C CYS A 72 -1.07 7.81 -2.90
N ASP A 73 0.01 8.18 -3.57
CA ASP A 73 1.38 7.97 -3.11
C ASP A 73 1.63 8.68 -1.78
N ILE A 74 1.09 9.90 -1.65
CA ILE A 74 1.16 10.67 -0.41
C ILE A 74 0.23 10.10 0.67
N ALA A 75 -0.96 9.63 0.30
CA ALA A 75 -1.88 8.98 1.23
C ALA A 75 -1.27 7.69 1.82
N VAL A 76 -0.62 6.87 1.00
CA VAL A 76 0.07 5.65 1.44
C VAL A 76 1.18 6.01 2.41
N PHE A 77 2.06 6.96 2.06
CA PHE A 77 3.13 7.39 2.96
C PHE A 77 2.59 7.91 4.29
N GLY A 78 1.52 8.71 4.28
CA GLY A 78 0.86 9.18 5.49
C GLY A 78 0.32 8.05 6.37
N LYS A 79 -0.28 7.02 5.77
CA LYS A 79 -0.78 5.85 6.50
C LYS A 79 0.34 4.98 7.08
N ILE A 80 1.47 4.86 6.38
CA ILE A 80 2.66 4.15 6.86
C ILE A 80 3.28 4.89 8.06
N LEU A 81 3.38 6.22 8.00
CA LEU A 81 3.83 7.02 9.15
C LEU A 81 2.94 6.82 10.39
N GLN A 82 1.65 6.56 10.20
CA GLN A 82 0.67 6.36 11.28
C GLN A 82 0.55 4.90 11.73
N ASN A 83 1.46 4.00 11.31
CA ASN A 83 1.39 2.57 11.61
C ASN A 83 0.02 1.95 11.25
N ARG A 84 -0.59 2.41 10.15
CA ARG A 84 -1.86 1.87 9.62
C ARG A 84 -1.66 0.97 8.41
N LEU A 85 -0.52 1.10 7.75
CA LEU A 85 -0.07 0.25 6.66
C LEU A 85 1.38 -0.13 6.95
N ALA A 86 1.74 -1.37 6.66
CA ALA A 86 3.13 -1.81 6.74
C ALA A 86 3.98 -1.11 5.68
N GLU A 87 5.26 -0.90 5.99
CA GLU A 87 6.23 -0.32 5.06
C GLU A 87 6.38 -1.16 3.77
N SER A 88 6.18 -2.48 3.86
CA SER A 88 6.16 -3.42 2.72
C SER A 88 5.01 -3.18 1.73
N PHE A 89 4.03 -2.32 2.05
CA PHE A 89 2.99 -1.91 1.10
C PHE A 89 3.50 -0.89 0.08
N ALA A 90 4.52 -0.08 0.38
CA ALA A 90 4.97 0.97 -0.54
C ALA A 90 5.35 0.44 -1.95
N PRO A 91 6.09 -0.69 -2.09
CA PRO A 91 6.40 -1.31 -3.38
C PRO A 91 5.17 -1.86 -4.14
N VAL A 92 4.06 -2.14 -3.45
CA VAL A 92 2.83 -2.66 -4.09
C VAL A 92 2.28 -1.66 -5.10
N GLN A 93 2.44 -0.36 -4.86
CA GLN A 93 2.02 0.69 -5.79
C GLN A 93 2.77 0.60 -7.13
N ASP A 94 4.09 0.39 -7.08
CA ASP A 94 4.92 0.27 -8.27
C ASP A 94 4.59 -1.02 -9.04
N THR A 95 4.38 -2.11 -8.31
CA THR A 95 3.97 -3.40 -8.90
C THR A 95 2.60 -3.27 -9.58
N LEU A 96 1.63 -2.63 -8.93
CA LEU A 96 0.31 -2.36 -9.50
C LEU A 96 0.43 -1.55 -10.80
N CYS A 97 1.22 -0.47 -10.80
CA CYS A 97 1.44 0.35 -11.99
C CYS A 97 2.09 -0.45 -13.13
N LYS A 98 3.07 -1.31 -12.82
CA LYS A 98 3.72 -2.20 -13.80
C LYS A 98 2.72 -3.20 -14.39
N THR A 99 1.89 -3.82 -13.56
CA THR A 99 0.84 -4.76 -13.97
C THR A 99 -0.19 -4.09 -14.87
N VAL A 100 -0.69 -2.92 -14.51
CA VAL A 100 -1.61 -2.13 -15.36
C VAL A 100 -0.98 -1.84 -16.72
N ASN A 101 0.29 -1.40 -16.76
CA ASN A 101 0.98 -1.14 -18.02
C ASN A 101 1.18 -2.41 -18.86
N LYS A 102 1.50 -3.54 -18.23
CA LYS A 102 1.63 -4.83 -18.89
C LYS A 102 0.30 -5.25 -19.53
N LEU A 103 -0.80 -5.21 -18.77
CA LEU A 103 -2.12 -5.63 -19.26
C LEU A 103 -2.65 -4.70 -20.35
N LEU A 104 -2.46 -3.38 -20.23
CA LEU A 104 -2.82 -2.44 -21.30
C LEU A 104 -2.04 -2.73 -22.59
N ARG A 105 -0.75 -3.06 -22.47
CA ARG A 105 0.09 -3.42 -23.62
C ARG A 105 -0.38 -4.72 -24.27
N GLU A 106 -0.68 -5.75 -23.47
CA GLU A 106 -1.18 -7.03 -23.96
C GLU A 106 -2.52 -6.87 -24.68
N ASN A 107 -3.43 -6.07 -24.12
CA ASN A 107 -4.70 -5.71 -24.75
C ASN A 107 -4.50 -5.01 -26.10
N LEU A 108 -3.53 -4.10 -26.21
CA LEU A 108 -3.18 -3.44 -27.48
C LEU A 108 -2.62 -4.42 -28.52
N GLN A 109 -1.73 -5.34 -28.10
CA GLN A 109 -1.15 -6.35 -28.99
C GLN A 109 -2.21 -7.31 -29.54
N GLN A 110 -3.18 -7.69 -28.70
CA GLN A 110 -4.30 -8.54 -29.12
C GLN A 110 -5.23 -7.83 -30.11
N LYS A 111 -5.50 -6.53 -29.90
CA LYS A 111 -6.35 -5.73 -30.82
C LYS A 111 -5.64 -5.35 -32.12
N HIS A 112 -4.31 -5.24 -32.09
CA HIS A 112 -3.50 -4.88 -33.25
C HIS A 112 -2.39 -5.91 -33.55
N PRO A 113 -2.73 -7.15 -33.96
CA PRO A 113 -1.74 -8.20 -34.17
C PRO A 113 -0.71 -7.91 -35.27
N GLN A 114 -1.06 -7.01 -36.20
CA GLN A 114 -0.19 -6.60 -37.32
C GLN A 114 0.63 -5.34 -37.03
N SER A 115 0.39 -4.66 -35.91
CA SER A 115 1.15 -3.47 -35.56
C SER A 115 2.56 -3.82 -35.15
N MET A 116 3.50 -2.98 -35.59
CA MET A 116 4.90 -3.14 -35.22
C MET A 116 5.08 -2.87 -33.71
N PRO A 117 6.04 -3.53 -33.03
CA PRO A 117 6.29 -3.28 -31.61
C PRO A 117 6.51 -1.80 -31.26
N ALA A 118 7.13 -1.04 -32.17
CA ALA A 118 7.34 0.40 -32.02
C ALA A 118 6.04 1.23 -32.04
N GLU A 119 5.02 0.79 -32.77
CA GLU A 119 3.71 1.44 -32.82
C GLU A 119 2.94 1.20 -31.50
N ILE A 120 2.97 -0.03 -30.99
CA ILE A 120 2.39 -0.37 -29.69
C ILE A 120 3.04 0.45 -28.57
N GLU A 121 4.38 0.60 -28.59
CA GLU A 121 5.10 1.48 -27.67
C GLU A 121 4.67 2.95 -27.78
N ALA A 122 4.47 3.45 -29.00
CA ALA A 122 4.01 4.82 -29.20
C ALA A 122 2.60 5.04 -28.64
N MET A 123 1.69 4.07 -28.84
CA MET A 123 0.33 4.10 -28.27
C MET A 123 0.35 4.04 -26.74
N MET A 124 1.17 3.16 -26.15
CA MET A 124 1.34 3.08 -24.69
C MET A 124 1.87 4.38 -24.09
N ARG A 125 2.85 5.01 -24.76
CA ARG A 125 3.38 6.33 -24.36
C ARG A 125 2.34 7.43 -24.48
N GLN A 126 1.42 7.34 -25.43
CA GLN A 126 0.33 8.28 -25.57
C GLN A 126 -0.68 8.12 -24.42
N TRP A 127 -1.08 6.89 -24.11
CA TRP A 127 -2.05 6.61 -23.03
C TRP A 127 -1.54 7.04 -21.65
N THR A 128 -0.29 6.69 -21.32
CA THR A 128 0.34 7.09 -20.05
C THR A 128 0.45 8.60 -19.87
N ARG A 129 0.48 9.37 -20.97
CA ARG A 129 0.52 10.84 -20.94
C ARG A 129 -0.85 11.52 -21.03
N SER A 130 -1.90 10.77 -21.38
CA SER A 130 -3.21 11.35 -21.68
C SER A 130 -4.33 10.49 -21.11
N VAL A 131 -5.16 9.92 -21.99
CA VAL A 131 -6.33 9.14 -21.64
C VAL A 131 -6.19 7.72 -22.18
N VAL A 132 -6.74 6.79 -21.41
CA VAL A 132 -6.91 5.38 -21.76
C VAL A 132 -8.40 5.22 -22.09
N PRO A 133 -8.76 4.54 -23.19
CA PRO A 133 -10.17 4.32 -23.48
C PRO A 133 -10.79 3.36 -22.43
N LEU A 134 -12.07 3.61 -22.13
CA LEU A 134 -12.77 2.97 -21.02
C LEU A 134 -12.80 1.43 -21.14
N PRO A 135 -13.10 0.82 -22.31
CA PRO A 135 -13.10 -0.64 -22.44
C PRO A 135 -11.78 -1.30 -22.05
N GLU A 136 -10.65 -0.63 -22.30
CA GLU A 136 -9.31 -1.10 -21.92
C GLU A 136 -9.10 -1.00 -20.42
N CYS A 137 -9.56 0.07 -19.78
CA CYS A 137 -9.58 0.17 -18.32
C CYS A 137 -10.40 -0.95 -17.69
N GLU A 138 -11.60 -1.22 -18.21
CA GLU A 138 -12.47 -2.25 -17.65
C GLU A 138 -11.90 -3.66 -17.81
N SER A 139 -11.26 -3.95 -18.96
CA SER A 139 -10.58 -5.21 -19.20
C SER A 139 -9.47 -5.45 -18.18
N VAL A 140 -8.63 -4.43 -17.93
CA VAL A 140 -7.57 -4.49 -16.91
C VAL A 140 -8.16 -4.76 -15.52
N ILE A 141 -9.22 -4.04 -15.14
CA ILE A 141 -9.84 -4.20 -13.82
C ILE A 141 -10.41 -5.61 -13.63
N ARG A 142 -11.16 -6.12 -14.63
CA ARG A 142 -11.74 -7.47 -14.59
C ARG A 142 -10.69 -8.58 -14.58
N TYR A 143 -9.48 -8.30 -15.08
CA TYR A 143 -8.37 -9.23 -15.01
C TYR A 143 -7.70 -9.22 -13.64
N MET A 144 -7.54 -8.04 -13.03
CA MET A 144 -6.78 -7.87 -11.77
C MET A 144 -7.56 -8.27 -10.52
N TYR A 145 -8.88 -8.20 -10.55
CA TYR A 145 -9.73 -8.41 -9.38
C TYR A 145 -10.80 -9.48 -9.65
N ASN A 146 -11.29 -10.12 -8.59
CA ASN A 146 -12.45 -11.00 -8.67
C ASN A 146 -13.72 -10.23 -9.11
N GLU A 147 -14.83 -10.92 -9.35
CA GLU A 147 -16.06 -10.31 -9.87
C GLU A 147 -16.66 -9.24 -8.93
N ALA A 148 -16.67 -9.49 -7.61
CA ALA A 148 -17.22 -8.58 -6.62
C ALA A 148 -16.39 -7.29 -6.53
N ASP A 149 -15.08 -7.42 -6.43
CA ASP A 149 -14.15 -6.30 -6.31
C ASP A 149 -14.02 -5.53 -7.63
N SER A 150 -14.00 -6.23 -8.77
CA SER A 150 -14.09 -5.60 -10.09
C SER A 150 -15.31 -4.71 -10.20
N THR A 151 -16.46 -5.16 -9.70
CA THR A 151 -17.70 -4.36 -9.72
C THR A 151 -17.57 -3.09 -8.87
N ARG A 152 -16.98 -3.19 -7.66
CA ARG A 152 -16.72 -2.03 -6.78
C ARG A 152 -15.80 -1.01 -7.46
N VAL A 153 -14.72 -1.48 -8.10
CA VAL A 153 -13.74 -0.61 -8.78
C VAL A 153 -14.34 0.04 -10.03
N LEU A 154 -15.07 -0.73 -10.84
CA LEU A 154 -15.73 -0.22 -12.05
C LEU A 154 -16.76 0.85 -11.71
N GLN A 155 -17.54 0.67 -10.64
CA GLN A 155 -18.49 1.70 -10.19
C GLN A 155 -17.79 3.04 -9.92
N ARG A 156 -16.66 3.03 -9.21
CA ARG A 156 -15.87 4.24 -8.95
C ARG A 156 -15.29 4.85 -10.23
N LEU A 157 -14.85 4.01 -11.17
CA LEU A 157 -14.37 4.45 -12.47
C LEU A 157 -15.48 5.20 -13.25
N HIS A 158 -16.69 4.65 -13.27
CA HIS A 158 -17.85 5.28 -13.91
C HIS A 158 -18.30 6.56 -13.20
N GLU A 159 -18.19 6.65 -11.87
CA GLU A 159 -18.48 7.87 -11.11
C GLU A 159 -17.51 9.00 -11.50
N VAL A 160 -16.21 8.71 -11.61
CA VAL A 160 -15.19 9.69 -12.03
C VAL A 160 -15.37 10.13 -13.49
N TRP A 161 -15.86 9.23 -14.35
CA TRP A 161 -16.24 9.56 -15.72
C TRP A 161 -17.51 10.43 -15.80
N SER A 162 -18.54 10.11 -15.01
CA SER A 162 -19.86 10.75 -15.04
C SER A 162 -19.88 12.17 -14.49
N LEU A 163 -18.85 12.57 -13.72
CA LEU A 163 -18.71 13.94 -13.27
C LEU A 163 -18.52 14.90 -14.47
N PRO A 164 -19.26 16.02 -14.52
CA PRO A 164 -19.19 16.95 -15.64
C PRO A 164 -17.76 17.46 -15.82
N PRO A 165 -17.27 17.60 -17.06
CA PRO A 165 -15.91 18.08 -17.33
C PRO A 165 -15.69 19.42 -16.60
N GLY A 166 -14.63 19.48 -15.80
CA GLY A 166 -14.14 20.77 -15.30
C GLY A 166 -13.78 21.66 -16.49
N LYS A 167 -13.87 22.99 -16.33
CA LYS A 167 -13.67 23.99 -17.41
C LYS A 167 -12.31 23.94 -18.13
N ASP A 168 -11.41 23.03 -17.75
CA ASP A 168 -10.04 22.85 -18.27
C ASP A 168 -9.81 21.46 -18.91
N ASP A 169 -10.78 20.55 -18.86
CA ASP A 169 -10.63 19.21 -19.38
C ASP A 169 -11.05 19.19 -20.86
N GLY A 170 -10.08 19.09 -21.77
CA GLY A 170 -10.26 18.88 -23.21
C GLY A 170 -10.94 17.55 -23.60
N ARG A 171 -11.94 17.10 -22.82
CA ARG A 171 -12.81 15.97 -23.12
C ARG A 171 -13.66 16.31 -24.34
N SER A 172 -13.24 15.81 -25.50
CA SER A 172 -14.09 15.78 -26.68
C SER A 172 -15.27 14.83 -26.42
N ALA A 173 -16.49 15.31 -26.65
CA ALA A 173 -17.76 14.71 -26.27
C ALA A 173 -18.15 13.41 -27.03
N GLY A 174 -17.22 12.46 -27.22
CA GLY A 174 -17.50 11.25 -28.00
C GLY A 174 -16.64 10.01 -27.75
N MET A 175 -15.64 10.06 -26.85
CA MET A 175 -14.83 8.88 -26.53
C MET A 175 -14.82 8.63 -25.02
N GLU A 176 -15.49 7.55 -24.60
CA GLU A 176 -15.43 7.02 -23.24
C GLU A 176 -13.97 6.73 -22.88
N SER A 177 -13.35 7.61 -22.09
CA SER A 177 -11.93 7.54 -21.78
C SER A 177 -11.64 8.18 -20.42
N VAL A 178 -10.63 7.65 -19.74
CA VAL A 178 -10.22 8.05 -18.39
C VAL A 178 -8.74 8.42 -18.42
N ARG A 179 -8.33 9.46 -17.69
CA ARG A 179 -6.90 9.80 -17.58
C ARG A 179 -6.15 8.64 -16.93
N TYR A 180 -5.00 8.25 -17.49
CA TYR A 180 -4.19 7.15 -16.93
C TYR A 180 -3.89 7.37 -15.43
N ARG A 181 -3.58 8.62 -15.04
CA ARG A 181 -3.38 9.00 -13.64
C ARG A 181 -4.60 8.66 -12.77
N ASP A 182 -5.80 8.98 -13.24
CA ASP A 182 -7.02 8.76 -12.46
C ASP A 182 -7.32 7.25 -12.33
N LEU A 183 -7.06 6.46 -13.39
CA LEU A 183 -7.12 4.99 -13.32
C LEU A 183 -6.18 4.45 -12.23
N VAL A 184 -4.89 4.82 -12.27
CA VAL A 184 -3.91 4.37 -11.28
C VAL A 184 -4.31 4.81 -9.87
N GLN A 185 -4.74 6.05 -9.70
CA GLN A 185 -5.20 6.59 -8.42
C GLN A 185 -6.37 5.76 -7.84
N ILE A 186 -7.36 5.40 -8.67
CA ILE A 186 -8.49 4.57 -8.26
C ILE A 186 -8.02 3.18 -7.83
N LEU A 187 -7.16 2.54 -8.62
CA LEU A 187 -6.69 1.18 -8.34
C LEU A 187 -5.83 1.14 -7.07
N VAL A 188 -4.89 2.07 -6.90
CA VAL A 188 -4.08 2.15 -5.68
C VAL A 188 -4.95 2.45 -4.46
N THR A 189 -5.90 3.38 -4.57
CA THR A 189 -6.81 3.70 -3.46
C THR A 189 -7.66 2.50 -3.08
N PHE A 190 -8.11 1.72 -4.06
CA PHE A 190 -8.85 0.49 -3.81
C PHE A 190 -7.97 -0.58 -3.15
N GLN A 191 -6.74 -0.76 -3.63
CA GLN A 191 -5.79 -1.69 -3.02
C GLN A 191 -5.49 -1.33 -1.56
N VAL A 192 -5.31 -0.04 -1.25
CA VAL A 192 -5.14 0.45 0.11
C VAL A 192 -6.33 0.07 0.99
N GLN A 193 -7.56 0.23 0.48
CA GLN A 193 -8.75 -0.11 1.24
C GLN A 193 -8.89 -1.61 1.50
N LEU A 194 -8.59 -2.46 0.51
CA LEU A 194 -8.57 -3.90 0.72
C LEU A 194 -7.55 -4.30 1.80
N THR A 195 -6.36 -3.69 1.77
CA THR A 195 -5.34 -3.94 2.78
C THR A 195 -5.74 -3.39 4.15
N GLU A 196 -6.39 -2.23 4.24
CA GLU A 196 -6.92 -1.72 5.51
C GLU A 196 -8.07 -2.58 6.05
N GLU A 197 -8.96 -3.07 5.19
CA GLU A 197 -10.03 -4.02 5.56
C GLU A 197 -9.42 -5.32 6.11
N PHE A 198 -8.38 -5.84 5.44
CA PHE A 198 -7.63 -7.03 5.88
C PHE A 198 -6.90 -6.81 7.22
N LEU A 199 -6.27 -5.65 7.42
CA LEU A 199 -5.51 -5.34 8.63
C LEU A 199 -6.37 -4.75 9.76
N ALA A 200 -7.67 -4.54 9.57
CA ALA A 200 -8.51 -3.77 10.50
C ALA A 200 -8.51 -4.37 11.92
N GLU A 201 -8.72 -5.69 12.02
CA GLU A 201 -8.68 -6.42 13.29
C GLU A 201 -7.29 -6.37 13.91
N PHE A 202 -6.25 -6.62 13.11
CA PHE A 202 -4.87 -6.57 13.57
C PHE A 202 -4.49 -5.20 14.13
N VAL A 203 -4.82 -4.11 13.43
CA VAL A 203 -4.51 -2.74 13.87
C VAL A 203 -5.25 -2.40 15.17
N GLN A 204 -6.47 -2.93 15.37
CA GLN A 204 -7.18 -2.77 16.63
C GLN A 204 -6.43 -3.49 17.77
N VAL A 205 -6.12 -4.76 17.60
CA VAL A 205 -5.39 -5.57 18.60
C VAL A 205 -3.99 -4.99 18.88
N PHE A 206 -3.30 -4.53 17.84
CA PHE A 206 -2.00 -3.88 17.96
C PHE A 206 -2.05 -2.66 18.88
N ARG A 207 -3.06 -1.79 18.70
CA ARG A 207 -3.24 -0.59 19.52
C ARG A 207 -3.66 -0.87 20.96
N GLU A 208 -4.27 -2.02 21.22
CA GLU A 208 -4.59 -2.43 22.60
C GLU A 208 -3.31 -2.80 23.37
N VAL A 209 -2.29 -3.28 22.66
CA VAL A 209 -1.02 -3.71 23.24
C VAL A 209 0.04 -2.61 23.20
N ASP A 210 0.11 -1.80 22.14
CA ASP A 210 0.98 -0.63 21.99
C ASP A 210 0.43 0.56 22.81
N THR A 211 0.63 0.50 24.12
CA THR A 211 0.05 1.47 25.07
C THR A 211 0.67 2.88 24.98
N ASP A 212 1.86 3.00 24.42
CA ASP A 212 2.59 4.26 24.22
C ASP A 212 2.46 4.86 22.82
N ASP A 213 1.76 4.17 21.91
CA ASP A 213 1.43 4.62 20.54
C ASP A 213 2.68 5.01 19.75
N ASP A 214 3.79 4.29 19.97
CA ASP A 214 5.08 4.56 19.32
C ASP A 214 5.32 3.65 18.11
N GLY A 215 4.43 2.67 17.89
CA GLY A 215 4.50 1.70 16.81
C GLY A 215 5.51 0.58 17.02
N ILE A 216 6.03 0.41 18.25
CA ILE A 216 6.97 -0.63 18.62
C ILE A 216 6.40 -1.44 19.79
N VAL A 217 6.35 -2.75 19.60
CA VAL A 217 5.99 -3.68 20.67
C VAL A 217 7.23 -4.37 21.22
N SER A 218 7.32 -4.45 22.54
CA SER A 218 8.32 -5.23 23.27
C SER A 218 8.07 -6.74 23.19
N GLY A 219 9.03 -7.56 23.63
CA GLY A 219 8.90 -9.02 23.64
C GLY A 219 7.67 -9.54 24.41
N SER A 220 7.33 -8.94 25.56
CA SER A 220 6.12 -9.32 26.29
C SER A 220 4.84 -8.92 25.55
N GLN A 221 4.85 -7.72 24.94
CA GLN A 221 3.74 -7.26 24.11
C GLN A 221 3.55 -8.14 22.85
N LEU A 222 4.62 -8.67 22.27
CA LEU A 222 4.53 -9.64 21.16
C LEU A 222 3.86 -10.95 21.58
N GLU A 223 4.13 -11.43 22.80
CA GLU A 223 3.44 -12.60 23.36
C GLU A 223 1.95 -12.30 23.59
N ASP A 224 1.62 -11.11 24.11
CA ASP A 224 0.24 -10.67 24.29
C ASP A 224 -0.50 -10.58 22.93
N LEU A 225 0.13 -10.03 21.89
CA LEU A 225 -0.42 -10.00 20.53
C LEU A 225 -0.70 -11.41 19.98
N LEU A 226 0.24 -12.34 20.18
CA LEU A 226 0.07 -13.72 19.73
C LEU A 226 -1.15 -14.37 20.39
N LEU A 227 -1.36 -14.14 21.69
CA LEU A 227 -2.50 -14.65 22.44
C LEU A 227 -3.82 -14.03 21.98
N LEU A 228 -3.86 -12.71 21.77
CA LEU A 228 -5.08 -12.03 21.31
C LEU A 228 -5.48 -12.44 19.88
N LEU A 229 -4.51 -12.70 19.01
CA LEU A 229 -4.77 -13.16 17.64
C LEU A 229 -5.14 -14.65 17.57
N GLU A 230 -4.90 -15.43 18.63
CA GLU A 230 -5.29 -16.84 18.73
C GLU A 230 -6.79 -17.02 18.95
N GLU A 231 -7.46 -16.06 19.60
CA GLU A 231 -8.89 -16.12 19.87
C GLU A 231 -9.69 -16.00 18.56
N ALA A 232 -9.88 -17.12 17.87
CA ALA A 232 -10.69 -17.28 16.67
C ALA A 232 -11.89 -18.18 17.00
N GLU A 233 -13.08 -17.61 17.01
CA GLU A 233 -14.33 -18.37 17.14
C GLU A 233 -14.67 -19.05 15.79
N ASP A 234 -15.27 -20.25 15.85
CA ASP A 234 -15.87 -20.96 14.71
C ASP A 234 -14.95 -21.35 13.53
N LEU A 235 -13.73 -21.83 13.80
CA LEU A 235 -12.86 -22.40 12.75
C LEU A 235 -13.25 -23.84 12.38
N ASP A 236 -13.24 -24.14 11.09
CA ASP A 236 -13.28 -25.54 10.63
C ASP A 236 -11.95 -26.26 10.93
N ALA A 237 -11.94 -27.60 10.85
CA ALA A 237 -10.76 -28.40 11.19
C ALA A 237 -9.53 -28.11 10.31
N SER A 238 -9.73 -27.62 9.08
CA SER A 238 -8.64 -27.27 8.16
C SER A 238 -8.06 -25.90 8.50
N ALA A 239 -8.93 -24.91 8.75
CA ALA A 239 -8.54 -23.57 9.17
C ALA A 239 -7.88 -23.59 10.55
N ALA A 240 -8.36 -24.43 11.47
CA ALA A 240 -7.74 -24.63 12.78
C ALA A 240 -6.31 -25.19 12.66
N ALA A 241 -6.08 -26.17 11.78
CA ALA A 241 -4.74 -26.71 11.54
C ALA A 241 -3.80 -25.67 10.90
N ALA A 242 -4.30 -24.90 9.92
CA ALA A 242 -3.54 -23.83 9.29
C ALA A 242 -3.20 -22.69 10.27
N LEU A 243 -4.14 -22.34 11.17
CA LEU A 243 -3.90 -21.34 12.20
C LEU A 243 -2.81 -21.79 13.18
N GLU A 244 -2.84 -23.06 13.59
CA GLU A 244 -1.84 -23.61 14.50
C GLU A 244 -0.43 -23.66 13.87
N GLU A 245 -0.34 -23.98 12.57
CA GLU A 245 0.93 -23.90 11.83
C GLU A 245 1.44 -22.45 11.72
N ALA A 246 0.57 -21.51 11.35
CA ALA A 246 0.91 -20.10 11.25
C ALA A 246 1.35 -19.53 12.62
N ARG A 247 0.69 -19.96 13.69
CA ARG A 247 1.04 -19.62 15.07
C ARG A 247 2.42 -20.16 15.44
N ALA A 248 2.71 -21.43 15.16
CA ALA A 248 4.01 -22.02 15.48
C ALA A 248 5.15 -21.27 14.77
N ALA A 249 4.93 -20.87 13.51
CA ALA A 249 5.87 -20.06 12.75
C ALA A 249 6.05 -18.64 13.35
N ALA A 250 4.95 -17.98 13.74
CA ALA A 250 5.00 -16.68 14.40
C ALA A 250 5.74 -16.76 15.74
N GLN A 251 5.43 -17.76 16.57
CA GLN A 251 6.07 -17.97 17.88
C GLN A 251 7.57 -18.24 17.74
N GLN A 252 7.97 -19.04 16.74
CA GLN A 252 9.39 -19.27 16.45
C GLN A 252 10.10 -17.97 16.04
N THR A 253 9.43 -17.10 15.29
CA THR A 253 10.00 -15.82 14.82
C THR A 253 10.09 -14.79 15.94
N ILE A 254 9.15 -14.81 16.89
CA ILE A 254 9.14 -13.95 18.08
C ILE A 254 10.21 -14.41 19.08
N GLN A 255 10.53 -15.70 19.12
CA GLN A 255 11.47 -16.26 20.09
C GLN A 255 12.86 -15.61 19.97
N GLY A 256 13.23 -14.82 20.98
CA GLY A 256 14.50 -14.10 21.05
C GLY A 256 14.47 -12.67 20.49
N ARG A 257 13.33 -12.21 19.93
CA ARG A 257 13.12 -10.80 19.61
C ARG A 257 12.84 -10.00 20.88
N LYS A 258 13.51 -8.86 21.01
CA LYS A 258 13.30 -7.93 22.14
C LYS A 258 12.21 -6.92 21.85
N THR A 259 12.11 -6.51 20.59
CA THR A 259 11.17 -5.51 20.09
C THR A 259 10.83 -5.84 18.64
N ALA A 260 9.70 -5.35 18.16
CA ALA A 260 9.34 -5.35 16.74
C ALA A 260 8.52 -4.09 16.42
N THR A 261 8.76 -3.52 15.25
CA THR A 261 7.95 -2.43 14.71
C THR A 261 6.59 -2.93 14.20
N PHE A 262 5.61 -2.04 14.02
CA PHE A 262 4.32 -2.37 13.40
C PHE A 262 4.48 -3.14 12.08
N SER A 263 5.39 -2.69 11.20
CA SER A 263 5.66 -3.36 9.91
C SER A 263 6.16 -4.78 10.08
N GLU A 264 7.09 -5.01 11.01
CA GLU A 264 7.57 -6.37 11.33
C GLU A 264 6.47 -7.23 11.94
N CYS A 265 5.61 -6.68 12.78
CA CYS A 265 4.47 -7.42 13.33
C CYS A 265 3.50 -7.84 12.24
N VAL A 266 3.17 -6.95 11.30
CA VAL A 266 2.33 -7.31 10.15
C VAL A 266 2.95 -8.50 9.41
N GLU A 267 4.27 -8.47 9.13
CA GLU A 267 4.96 -9.58 8.46
C GLU A 267 4.94 -10.89 9.26
N ILE A 268 5.23 -10.83 10.56
CA ILE A 268 5.23 -11.99 11.47
C ILE A 268 3.84 -12.65 11.52
N PHE A 269 2.79 -11.84 11.62
CA PHE A 269 1.43 -12.31 11.82
C PHE A 269 0.62 -12.47 10.52
N THR A 270 1.17 -12.13 9.34
CA THR A 270 0.47 -12.18 8.05
C THR A 270 -0.17 -13.55 7.80
N GLY A 271 0.51 -14.65 8.15
CA GLY A 271 -0.04 -16.00 8.01
C GLY A 271 -1.29 -16.23 8.86
N MET A 272 -1.28 -15.79 10.12
CA MET A 272 -2.43 -15.90 11.03
C MET A 272 -3.59 -15.01 10.55
N LEU A 273 -3.28 -13.78 10.13
CA LEU A 273 -4.27 -12.85 9.56
C LEU A 273 -4.89 -13.42 8.28
N GLY A 274 -4.09 -14.08 7.45
CA GLY A 274 -4.56 -14.77 6.24
C GLY A 274 -5.56 -15.87 6.54
N VAL A 275 -5.31 -16.70 7.56
CA VAL A 275 -6.24 -17.77 7.96
C VAL A 275 -7.54 -17.19 8.52
N ARG A 276 -7.46 -16.18 9.39
CA ARG A 276 -8.64 -15.49 9.96
C ARG A 276 -9.46 -14.79 8.87
N ALA A 277 -8.78 -14.09 7.95
CA ALA A 277 -9.43 -13.46 6.80
C ALA A 277 -10.01 -14.50 5.83
N GLY A 278 -9.38 -15.67 5.66
CA GLY A 278 -9.89 -16.78 4.86
C GLY A 278 -11.18 -17.40 5.42
N VAL A 279 -11.36 -17.34 6.74
CA VAL A 279 -12.61 -17.71 7.44
C VAL A 279 -13.69 -16.65 7.19
N LEU A 280 -13.31 -15.38 7.07
CA LEU A 280 -14.21 -14.26 6.74
C LEU A 280 -14.47 -14.12 5.22
N THR A 281 -13.58 -14.63 4.38
CA THR A 281 -13.62 -14.50 2.92
C THR A 281 -13.06 -15.76 2.25
N SER A 282 -13.93 -16.56 1.66
CA SER A 282 -13.49 -17.63 0.76
C SER A 282 -12.89 -17.01 -0.53
N GLN A 283 -11.55 -16.99 -0.60
CA GLN A 283 -10.64 -16.90 -1.78
C GLN A 283 -10.38 -15.55 -2.50
N PRO A 284 -9.27 -15.42 -3.27
CA PRO A 284 -7.92 -16.03 -3.17
C PRO A 284 -6.74 -15.05 -3.43
N GLU A 285 -5.54 -15.61 -3.25
CA GLU A 285 -4.21 -15.11 -3.56
C GLU A 285 -4.08 -14.34 -4.89
N VAL A 286 -3.50 -13.15 -4.81
CA VAL A 286 -2.84 -12.52 -5.95
C VAL A 286 -1.47 -13.19 -6.09
N SER A 287 -1.38 -14.23 -6.92
CA SER A 287 -0.09 -14.76 -7.35
C SER A 287 0.62 -13.70 -8.21
N LEU A 288 1.63 -13.06 -7.62
CA LEU A 288 2.64 -12.29 -8.34
C LEU A 288 3.82 -13.24 -8.60
N ASP A 289 3.79 -13.92 -9.75
CA ASP A 289 5.02 -14.42 -10.40
C ASP A 289 5.75 -13.28 -11.12
#